data_AF-A0AAN8JGH8-F1
#
_entry.id   AF-A0AAN8JGH8-F1
#
_cell.length_a   1.000
_cell.length_b   1.000
_cell.length_c   1.000
_cell.angle_alpha   90.00
_cell.angle_beta   90.00
_cell.angle_gamma   90.00
#
_symmetry.space_group_name_H-M   'P 1'
#
loop_
_entity.id
_entity.type
_entity.pdbx_description
1 polymer ?
#
loop_
_entity_poly.entity_id
_entity_poly.type
_entity_poly.pdbx_seq_one_letter_code
_entity_poly.pdbx_strand_id
1 'polypeptide(L)'
;MWQYLWAHSIYHLVRWFPRNNRLKIFLLVMILSVAFLVPQLLVLYLDHSKRWCGQPLFEFLIVSIILTLVMIGFTFLFMVMVPVPRLVKIIFHVFGVLGLVTGLSYVIITSKATDCKKTTEALYTLSVILASITGISIGFYVLMLPFWLINTFWPKSVLDPPARTGICYEPVKCCSCLWHI
;
A
#
# COMPACT_ATOMS: atom_id res chain seq x y z
N MET A 1 -0.04 -5.99 0.12
CA MET A 1 1.15 -5.14 0.44
C MET A 1 1.10 -3.79 -0.22
N TRP A 2 0.74 -3.72 -1.49
CA TRP A 2 0.62 -2.45 -2.20
C TRP A 2 -0.39 -1.48 -1.53
N GLN A 3 -1.44 -2.00 -0.90
CA GLN A 3 -2.42 -1.19 -0.17
C GLN A 3 -1.78 -0.46 1.03
N TYR A 4 -0.90 -1.16 1.76
CA TYR A 4 -0.13 -0.57 2.86
C TYR A 4 0.88 0.45 2.33
N LEU A 5 1.59 0.12 1.25
CA LEU A 5 2.52 1.05 0.58
C LEU A 5 1.81 2.35 0.16
N TRP A 6 0.67 2.26 -0.52
CA TRP A 6 -0.08 3.44 -0.96
C TRP A 6 -0.44 4.38 0.20
N ALA A 7 -1.10 3.86 1.24
CA ALA A 7 -1.48 4.67 2.40
C ALA A 7 -0.24 5.26 3.12
N HIS A 8 0.86 4.51 3.19
CA HIS A 8 2.13 4.98 3.75
C HIS A 8 2.72 6.12 2.91
N SER A 9 2.73 5.98 1.59
CA SER A 9 3.23 7.02 0.67
C SER A 9 2.37 8.29 0.74
N ILE A 10 1.04 8.16 0.82
CA ILE A 10 0.15 9.32 0.97
C ILE A 10 0.39 10.06 2.29
N TYR A 11 0.59 9.31 3.38
CA TYR A 11 0.93 9.91 4.68
C TYR A 11 2.13 10.86 4.55
N HIS A 12 3.18 10.48 3.82
CA HIS A 12 4.34 11.35 3.62
C HIS A 12 4.07 12.44 2.58
N LEU A 13 3.47 12.11 1.43
CA LEU A 13 3.19 13.04 0.34
C LEU A 13 2.40 14.26 0.82
N VAL A 14 1.34 14.04 1.60
CA VAL A 14 0.47 15.13 2.06
C VAL A 14 1.17 16.06 3.05
N ARG A 15 2.17 15.55 3.77
CA ARG A 15 2.96 16.35 4.71
C ARG A 15 3.97 17.25 4.00
N TRP A 16 4.32 16.97 2.75
CA TRP A 16 5.19 17.84 1.95
C TRP A 16 4.51 19.15 1.54
N PHE A 17 3.18 19.20 1.50
CA PHE A 17 2.46 20.40 1.08
C PHE A 17 2.14 21.35 2.25
N PRO A 18 2.25 22.67 2.04
CA PRO A 18 1.88 23.67 3.04
C PRO A 18 0.38 23.62 3.35
N ARG A 19 0.02 23.77 4.63
CA ARG A 19 -1.37 23.55 5.12
C ARG A 19 -2.43 24.36 4.37
N ASN A 20 -2.11 25.60 3.97
CA ASN A 20 -3.06 26.51 3.33
C ASN A 20 -3.54 26.07 1.94
N ASN A 21 -2.86 25.10 1.28
CA ASN A 21 -3.21 24.68 -0.08
C ASN A 21 -3.45 23.16 -0.19
N ARG A 22 -3.66 22.47 0.94
CA ARG A 22 -3.78 21.01 0.99
C ARG A 22 -5.06 20.46 0.38
N LEU A 23 -6.14 21.25 0.31
CA LEU A 23 -7.45 20.79 -0.19
C LEU A 23 -7.37 20.20 -1.61
N LYS A 24 -6.61 20.84 -2.51
CA LYS A 24 -6.45 20.38 -3.90
C LYS A 24 -5.79 19.01 -3.96
N ILE A 25 -4.73 18.80 -3.19
CA ILE A 25 -4.03 17.51 -3.10
C ILE A 25 -4.91 16.46 -2.42
N PHE A 26 -5.68 16.84 -1.40
CA PHE A 26 -6.58 15.91 -0.72
C PHE A 26 -7.63 15.36 -1.69
N LEU A 27 -8.28 16.24 -2.45
CA LEU A 27 -9.26 15.85 -3.46
C LEU A 27 -8.62 14.94 -4.52
N LEU A 28 -7.46 15.33 -5.05
CA LEU A 28 -6.74 14.54 -6.04
C LEU A 28 -6.39 13.13 -5.51
N VAL A 29 -5.80 13.06 -4.33
CA VAL A 29 -5.38 11.80 -3.70
C VAL A 29 -6.58 10.92 -3.36
N MET A 30 -7.68 11.50 -2.88
CA MET A 30 -8.91 10.74 -2.63
C MET A 30 -9.50 10.17 -3.91
N ILE A 31 -9.56 10.97 -4.99
CA ILE A 31 -10.03 10.50 -6.30
C ILE A 31 -9.15 9.34 -6.79
N LEU A 32 -7.83 9.47 -6.72
CA LEU A 32 -6.90 8.41 -7.12
C LEU A 32 -7.06 7.16 -6.25
N SER A 33 -7.24 7.32 -4.93
CA SER A 33 -7.39 6.20 -4.00
C SER A 33 -8.68 5.42 -4.28
N VAL A 34 -9.78 6.12 -4.58
CA VAL A 34 -11.06 5.50 -4.97
C VAL A 34 -10.97 4.88 -6.37
N ALA A 35 -10.23 5.49 -7.30
CA ALA A 35 -10.06 4.97 -8.65
C ALA A 35 -9.46 3.55 -8.69
N PHE A 36 -8.66 3.15 -7.69
CA PHE A 36 -8.16 1.77 -7.58
C PHE A 36 -9.25 0.72 -7.39
N LEU A 37 -10.46 1.09 -6.94
CA LEU A 37 -11.59 0.16 -6.84
C LEU A 37 -12.20 -0.13 -8.21
N VAL A 38 -12.14 0.81 -9.16
CA VAL A 38 -12.82 0.71 -10.46
C VAL A 38 -12.46 -0.59 -11.21
N PRO A 39 -11.17 -0.91 -11.47
CA PRO A 39 -10.85 -2.17 -12.17
C PRO A 39 -11.27 -3.41 -11.38
N GLN A 40 -11.22 -3.36 -10.05
CA GLN A 40 -11.60 -4.48 -9.19
C GLN A 40 -13.12 -4.74 -9.23
N LEU A 41 -13.93 -3.68 -9.16
CA LEU A 41 -15.39 -3.76 -9.22
C LEU A 41 -15.89 -4.14 -10.62
N LEU A 42 -15.23 -3.64 -11.68
CA LEU A 42 -15.54 -4.03 -13.05
C LEU A 42 -15.35 -5.54 -13.25
N VAL A 43 -14.22 -6.08 -12.81
CA VAL A 43 -13.95 -7.52 -12.86
C VAL A 43 -14.91 -8.31 -11.97
N LEU A 44 -15.28 -7.80 -10.80
CA LEU A 44 -16.26 -8.44 -9.92
C LEU A 44 -17.65 -8.58 -10.59
N TYR A 45 -18.05 -7.60 -11.40
CA TYR A 45 -19.37 -7.58 -12.06
C TYR A 45 -19.45 -8.44 -13.32
N LEU A 46 -18.32 -8.75 -13.94
CA LEU A 46 -18.27 -9.57 -15.16
C LEU A 46 -18.70 -11.02 -14.88
N ASP A 47 -19.70 -11.51 -15.61
CA ASP A 47 -20.24 -12.86 -15.43
C ASP A 47 -19.20 -13.96 -15.68
N HIS A 48 -18.27 -13.71 -16.59
CA HIS A 48 -17.19 -14.66 -16.87
C HIS A 48 -16.17 -14.77 -15.73
N SER A 49 -16.12 -13.82 -14.79
CA SER A 49 -15.24 -13.89 -13.61
C SER A 49 -15.70 -14.94 -12.59
N LYS A 50 -16.95 -15.42 -12.70
CA LYS A 50 -17.54 -16.47 -11.86
C LYS A 50 -17.39 -17.87 -12.44
N ARG A 51 -16.76 -17.99 -13.62
CA ARG A 51 -16.51 -19.29 -14.25
C ARG A 51 -15.48 -20.06 -13.44
N TRP A 52 -15.52 -21.38 -13.57
CA TRP A 52 -14.64 -22.26 -12.80
C TRP A 52 -13.16 -22.03 -13.14
N CYS A 53 -12.36 -21.90 -12.09
CA CYS A 53 -10.91 -21.81 -12.10
C CYS A 53 -10.42 -22.72 -10.95
N GLY A 54 -9.34 -23.48 -11.18
CA GLY A 54 -8.78 -24.36 -10.15
C GLY A 54 -8.12 -23.64 -8.98
N GLN A 55 -8.05 -22.31 -9.02
CA GLN A 55 -7.49 -21.45 -7.99
C GLN A 55 -8.55 -20.44 -7.49
N PRO A 56 -8.53 -20.06 -6.20
CA PRO A 56 -9.54 -19.18 -5.60
C PRO A 56 -9.33 -17.69 -5.95
N LEU A 57 -9.15 -17.37 -7.24
CA LEU A 57 -8.86 -15.99 -7.68
C LEU A 57 -10.00 -15.01 -7.35
N PHE A 58 -11.24 -15.50 -7.37
CA PHE A 58 -12.42 -14.67 -7.13
C PHE A 58 -12.52 -14.25 -5.66
N GLU A 59 -12.29 -15.17 -4.73
CA GLU A 59 -12.26 -14.92 -3.29
C GLU A 59 -11.13 -13.94 -2.95
N PHE A 60 -9.97 -14.12 -3.58
CA PHE A 60 -8.84 -13.21 -3.40
C PHE A 60 -9.09 -11.81 -4.00
N LEU A 61 -9.89 -11.69 -5.07
CA LEU A 61 -10.36 -10.39 -5.56
C LEU A 61 -11.24 -9.69 -4.50
N ILE A 62 -12.17 -10.42 -3.87
CA ILE A 62 -13.02 -9.86 -2.80
C ILE A 62 -12.15 -9.38 -1.63
N VAL A 63 -11.18 -10.19 -1.20
CA VAL A 63 -10.23 -9.79 -0.14
C VAL A 63 -9.46 -8.54 -0.56
N SER A 64 -9.00 -8.45 -1.81
CA SER A 64 -8.31 -7.26 -2.33
C SER A 64 -9.21 -6.02 -2.24
N ILE A 65 -10.49 -6.10 -2.63
CA ILE A 65 -11.45 -5.00 -2.55
C ILE A 65 -11.60 -4.52 -1.10
N ILE A 66 -11.76 -5.44 -0.15
CA ILE A 66 -11.87 -5.12 1.28
C ILE A 66 -10.60 -4.39 1.75
N LEU A 67 -9.42 -4.89 1.42
CA LEU A 67 -8.16 -4.25 1.78
C LEU A 67 -7.99 -2.88 1.11
N THR A 68 -8.47 -2.69 -0.12
CA THR A 68 -8.49 -1.39 -0.80
C THR A 68 -9.42 -0.39 -0.09
N LEU A 69 -10.59 -0.81 0.38
CA LEU A 69 -11.48 0.04 1.17
C LEU A 69 -10.84 0.46 2.50
N VAL A 70 -10.20 -0.47 3.20
CA VAL A 70 -9.45 -0.17 4.44
C VAL A 70 -8.29 0.80 4.16
N MET A 71 -7.57 0.62 3.06
CA MET A 71 -6.53 1.54 2.61
C MET A 71 -7.07 2.94 2.36
N ILE A 72 -8.23 3.09 1.70
CA ILE A 72 -8.86 4.39 1.47
C ILE A 72 -9.18 5.06 2.83
N GLY A 73 -9.70 4.29 3.78
CA GLY A 73 -9.94 4.75 5.15
C GLY A 73 -8.68 5.28 5.83
N PHE A 74 -7.58 4.52 5.83
CA PHE A 74 -6.30 4.98 6.38
C PHE A 74 -5.74 6.20 5.65
N THR A 75 -5.85 6.22 4.32
CA THR A 75 -5.43 7.34 3.49
C THR A 75 -6.15 8.60 3.93
N PHE A 76 -7.48 8.54 4.08
CA PHE A 76 -8.28 9.65 4.60
C PHE A 76 -7.84 10.07 6.02
N LEU A 77 -7.72 9.12 6.95
CA LEU A 77 -7.29 9.39 8.33
C LEU A 77 -5.93 10.10 8.38
N PHE A 78 -4.96 9.68 7.56
CA PHE A 78 -3.62 10.27 7.52
C PHE A 78 -3.56 11.65 6.91
N MET A 79 -4.54 12.00 6.07
CA MET A 79 -4.68 13.34 5.53
C MET A 79 -5.28 14.31 6.56
N VAL A 80 -6.31 13.88 7.30
CA VAL A 80 -7.03 14.76 8.22
C VAL A 80 -6.41 14.85 9.62
N MET A 81 -5.76 13.78 10.10
CA MET A 81 -5.21 13.74 11.47
C MET A 81 -3.79 14.30 11.54
N VAL A 82 -3.66 15.47 12.18
CA VAL A 82 -2.35 16.10 12.47
C VAL A 82 -2.34 16.61 13.91
N PRO A 83 -1.59 15.98 14.84
CA PRO A 83 -0.79 14.76 14.69
C PRO A 83 -1.63 13.47 14.63
N VAL A 84 -1.07 12.39 14.07
CA VAL A 84 -1.75 11.07 14.03
C VAL A 84 -1.65 10.37 15.38
N PRO A 85 -2.76 9.93 16.00
CA PRO A 85 -2.76 9.21 17.26
C PRO A 85 -1.94 7.92 17.21
N ARG A 86 -1.28 7.56 18.32
CA ARG A 86 -0.45 6.34 18.41
C ARG A 86 -1.24 5.07 18.10
N LEU A 87 -2.50 5.00 18.56
CA LEU A 87 -3.37 3.85 18.31
C LEU A 87 -3.59 3.63 16.80
N VAL A 88 -3.86 4.70 16.04
CA VAL A 88 -4.06 4.63 14.59
C VAL A 88 -2.80 4.10 13.89
N LYS A 89 -1.60 4.51 14.32
CA LYS A 89 -0.34 4.00 13.79
C LYS A 89 -0.17 2.50 14.05
N ILE A 90 -0.49 2.04 15.25
CA ILE A 90 -0.41 0.61 15.61
C ILE A 90 -1.35 -0.22 14.72
N ILE A 91 -2.62 0.19 14.61
CA ILE A 91 -3.60 -0.51 13.77
C ILE A 91 -3.14 -0.50 12.30
N PHE A 92 -2.55 0.60 11.82
CA PHE A 92 -2.01 0.67 10.47
C PHE A 92 -0.87 -0.34 10.23
N HIS A 93 0.01 -0.55 11.19
CA HIS A 93 1.05 -1.58 11.06
C HIS A 93 0.48 -3.01 11.14
N VAL A 94 -0.57 -3.25 11.94
CA VAL A 94 -1.31 -4.53 11.92
C VAL A 94 -1.93 -4.77 10.53
N PHE A 95 -2.53 -3.73 9.93
CA PHE A 95 -3.01 -3.77 8.54
C PHE A 95 -1.87 -4.06 7.56
N GLY A 96 -0.68 -3.51 7.81
CA GLY A 96 0.55 -3.90 7.11
C GLY A 96 0.80 -5.41 7.20
N VAL A 97 0.93 -5.99 8.39
CA VAL A 97 1.17 -7.44 8.53
C VAL A 97 0.11 -8.28 7.81
N LEU A 98 -1.17 -7.94 7.95
CA LEU A 98 -2.27 -8.60 7.22
C LEU A 98 -2.09 -8.50 5.69
N GLY A 99 -1.71 -7.32 5.20
CA GLY A 99 -1.42 -7.09 3.80
C GLY A 99 -0.22 -7.87 3.27
N LEU A 100 0.72 -8.29 4.13
CA LEU A 100 1.89 -9.08 3.78
C LEU A 100 1.50 -10.53 3.58
N VAL A 101 0.80 -11.09 4.57
CA VAL A 101 0.31 -12.48 4.50
C VAL A 101 -0.62 -12.68 3.31
N THR A 102 -1.60 -11.78 3.14
CA THR A 102 -2.53 -11.85 2.00
C THR A 102 -1.80 -11.58 0.68
N GLY A 103 -0.84 -10.65 0.64
CA GLY A 103 -0.06 -10.36 -0.56
C GLY A 103 0.81 -11.52 -1.03
N LEU A 104 1.53 -12.18 -0.11
CA LEU A 104 2.32 -13.39 -0.42
C LEU A 104 1.41 -14.52 -0.93
N SER A 105 0.28 -14.74 -0.27
CA SER A 105 -0.72 -15.71 -0.70
C SER A 105 -1.22 -15.40 -2.11
N TYR A 106 -1.51 -14.13 -2.40
CA TYR A 106 -1.96 -13.65 -3.70
C TYR A 106 -0.94 -13.95 -4.82
N VAL A 107 0.35 -13.70 -4.56
CA VAL A 107 1.44 -13.98 -5.51
C VAL A 107 1.56 -15.48 -5.79
N ILE A 108 1.52 -16.32 -4.75
CA ILE A 108 1.63 -17.78 -4.87
C ILE A 108 0.44 -18.38 -5.63
N ILE A 109 -0.77 -17.90 -5.36
CA ILE A 109 -1.98 -18.43 -6.00
C ILE A 109 -2.04 -17.99 -7.46
N THR A 110 -1.72 -16.72 -7.72
CA THR A 110 -1.71 -16.19 -9.08
C THR A 110 -0.68 -16.91 -9.95
N SER A 111 0.50 -17.25 -9.42
CA SER A 111 1.52 -17.99 -10.17
C SER A 111 1.12 -19.42 -10.51
N LYS A 112 0.19 -20.02 -9.76
CA LYS A 112 -0.38 -21.35 -10.01
C LYS A 112 -1.66 -21.33 -10.87
N ALA A 113 -2.15 -20.14 -11.23
CA ALA A 113 -3.44 -19.99 -11.92
C ALA A 113 -3.34 -19.85 -13.45
N THR A 114 -2.26 -20.35 -14.06
CA THR A 114 -1.99 -20.18 -15.50
C THR A 114 -3.10 -20.71 -16.41
N ASP A 115 -3.78 -21.77 -15.98
CA ASP A 115 -4.89 -22.37 -16.72
C ASP A 115 -6.14 -21.47 -16.75
N CYS A 116 -6.29 -20.58 -15.76
CA CYS A 116 -7.42 -19.67 -15.64
C CYS A 116 -7.36 -18.49 -16.62
N LYS A 117 -6.26 -18.35 -17.37
CA LYS A 117 -6.15 -17.40 -18.48
C LYS A 117 -7.21 -17.65 -19.55
N LYS A 118 -7.59 -18.91 -19.80
CA LYS A 118 -8.54 -19.28 -20.86
C LYS A 118 -10.00 -19.20 -20.41
N THR A 119 -10.28 -19.42 -19.13
CA THR A 119 -11.66 -19.49 -18.61
C THR A 119 -12.14 -18.15 -18.05
N THR A 120 -11.26 -17.45 -17.32
CA THR A 120 -11.54 -16.22 -16.56
C THR A 120 -10.49 -15.16 -16.86
N GLU A 121 -10.32 -14.78 -18.15
CA GLU A 121 -9.20 -13.95 -18.62
C GLU A 121 -9.08 -12.60 -17.88
N ALA A 122 -10.17 -11.86 -17.73
CA ALA A 122 -10.16 -10.56 -17.06
C ALA A 122 -9.75 -10.67 -15.58
N LEU A 123 -10.26 -11.69 -14.88
CA LEU A 123 -9.92 -11.96 -13.48
C LEU A 123 -8.45 -12.37 -13.33
N TYR A 124 -7.95 -13.24 -14.20
CA TYR A 124 -6.55 -13.65 -14.20
C TYR A 124 -5.62 -12.46 -14.48
N THR A 125 -5.95 -11.65 -15.49
CA THR A 125 -5.14 -10.47 -15.86
C THR A 125 -5.07 -9.46 -14.72
N LEU A 126 -6.21 -9.13 -14.10
CA LEU A 126 -6.22 -8.27 -12.93
C LEU A 126 -5.41 -8.86 -11.78
N SER A 127 -5.52 -10.17 -11.55
CA SER A 127 -4.75 -10.86 -10.50
C SER A 127 -3.25 -10.77 -10.76
N VAL A 128 -2.79 -10.95 -12.00
CA VAL A 128 -1.36 -10.79 -12.36
C VAL A 128 -0.89 -9.35 -12.09
N ILE A 129 -1.69 -8.34 -12.45
CA ILE A 129 -1.34 -6.94 -12.19
C ILE A 129 -1.22 -6.68 -10.68
N LEU A 130 -2.23 -7.06 -9.90
CA LEU A 130 -2.24 -6.86 -8.45
C LEU A 130 -1.12 -7.66 -7.74
N ALA A 131 -0.84 -8.88 -8.19
CA ALA A 131 0.27 -9.70 -7.70
C ALA A 131 1.63 -9.05 -7.99
N SER A 132 1.80 -8.49 -9.20
CA SER A 132 3.04 -7.81 -9.60
C SER A 132 3.30 -6.57 -8.75
N ILE A 133 2.30 -5.69 -8.60
CA ILE A 133 2.41 -4.49 -7.76
C ILE A 133 2.67 -4.89 -6.30
N THR A 134 2.01 -5.95 -5.81
CA THR A 134 2.24 -6.51 -4.48
C THR A 134 3.68 -6.99 -4.31
N GLY A 135 4.21 -7.75 -5.28
CA GLY A 135 5.58 -8.26 -5.26
C GLY A 135 6.61 -7.14 -5.23
N ILE A 136 6.43 -6.10 -6.06
CA ILE A 136 7.28 -4.90 -6.05
C ILE A 136 7.23 -4.22 -4.67
N SER A 137 6.03 -4.08 -4.09
CA SER A 137 5.86 -3.46 -2.78
C SER A 137 6.52 -4.27 -1.66
N ILE A 138 6.47 -5.61 -1.73
CA ILE A 138 7.19 -6.49 -0.79
C ILE A 138 8.69 -6.28 -0.94
N GLY A 139 9.22 -6.33 -2.17
CA GLY A 139 10.64 -6.13 -2.44
C GLY A 139 11.15 -4.81 -1.88
N PHE A 140 10.37 -3.73 -2.06
CA PHE A 140 10.67 -2.42 -1.46
C PHE A 140 10.80 -2.49 0.07
N TYR A 141 9.83 -3.06 0.78
CA TYR A 141 9.91 -3.16 2.23
C TYR A 141 11.01 -4.09 2.71
N VAL A 142 11.30 -5.18 1.99
CA VAL A 142 12.43 -6.06 2.29
C VAL A 142 13.76 -5.30 2.23
N LEU A 143 13.91 -4.38 1.27
CA LEU A 143 15.10 -3.54 1.17
C LEU A 143 15.15 -2.47 2.27
N MET A 144 14.01 -1.88 2.63
CA MET A 144 13.96 -0.76 3.58
C MET A 144 13.98 -1.17 5.05
N LEU A 145 13.40 -2.30 5.39
CA LEU A 145 13.23 -2.76 6.77
C LEU A 145 14.56 -2.96 7.52
N PRO A 146 15.65 -3.48 6.91
CA PRO A 146 16.96 -3.53 7.56
C PRO A 146 17.48 -2.15 7.99
N PHE A 147 17.34 -1.13 7.14
CA PHE A 147 17.76 0.24 7.49
C PHE A 147 16.97 0.79 8.68
N TRP A 148 15.67 0.49 8.72
CA TRP A 148 14.83 0.89 9.85
C TRP A 148 15.23 0.19 11.15
N LEU A 149 15.49 -1.12 11.11
CA LEU A 149 15.95 -1.89 12.27
C LEU A 149 17.32 -1.39 12.76
N ILE A 150 18.28 -1.20 11.86
CA ILE A 150 19.63 -0.71 12.20
C ILE A 150 19.52 0.64 12.92
N ASN A 151 18.72 1.57 12.43
CA ASN A 151 18.59 2.87 13.07
C ASN A 151 17.78 2.83 14.38
N THR A 152 16.92 1.82 14.57
CA THR A 152 16.18 1.60 15.82
C THR A 152 17.11 1.05 16.91
N PHE A 153 17.98 0.09 16.58
CA PHE A 153 18.93 -0.49 17.53
C PHE A 153 20.17 0.40 17.75
N TRP A 154 20.62 1.09 16.70
CA TRP A 154 21.76 2.01 16.75
C TRP A 154 21.34 3.39 16.20
N PRO A 155 20.77 4.25 17.05
CA PRO A 155 20.36 5.59 16.64
C PRO A 155 21.56 6.36 16.06
N LYS A 156 21.32 7.14 15.00
CA LYS A 156 22.32 7.88 14.20
C LYS A 156 23.14 7.06 13.20
N SER A 157 22.95 5.74 13.12
CA SER A 157 23.71 4.91 12.18
C SER A 157 23.25 5.04 10.73
N VAL A 158 21.97 5.37 10.51
CA VAL A 158 21.40 5.55 9.16
C VAL A 158 20.90 6.97 8.93
N LEU A 159 20.43 7.65 9.98
CA LEU A 159 19.99 9.04 9.94
C LEU A 159 20.65 9.81 11.08
N ASP A 160 21.49 10.80 10.77
CA ASP A 160 22.11 11.70 11.74
C ASP A 160 21.51 13.12 11.61
N PRO A 161 20.47 13.47 12.39
CA PRO A 161 19.80 14.77 12.29
C PRO A 161 20.73 15.98 12.56
N PRO A 162 21.64 15.93 13.56
CA PRO A 162 22.66 16.98 13.76
C PRO A 162 23.55 17.22 12.54
N ALA A 163 24.05 16.17 11.89
CA ALA A 163 24.95 16.27 10.75
C ALA A 163 24.22 16.49 9.41
N ARG A 164 22.88 16.38 9.39
CA ARG A 164 22.04 16.40 8.18
C ARG A 164 22.47 15.36 7.13
N THR A 165 22.97 14.22 7.59
CA THR A 165 23.41 13.12 6.73
C THR A 165 22.52 11.89 6.95
N GLY A 166 22.47 11.04 5.93
CA GLY A 166 21.76 9.77 6.00
C GLY A 166 20.43 9.72 5.23
N ILE A 167 19.73 8.61 5.37
CA ILE A 167 18.47 8.33 4.69
C ILE A 167 17.31 8.69 5.65
N CYS A 168 16.59 9.76 5.34
CA CYS A 168 15.39 10.16 6.06
C CYS A 168 14.25 9.20 5.74
N TYR A 169 13.70 8.51 6.74
CA TYR A 169 12.49 7.67 6.60
C TYR A 169 11.38 8.06 7.60
N GLU A 170 11.66 8.99 8.53
CA GLU A 170 10.67 9.53 9.46
C GLU A 170 10.47 11.05 9.26
N PRO A 171 9.24 11.56 9.43
CA PRO A 171 8.99 13.00 9.40
C PRO A 171 9.56 13.66 10.66
N VAL A 172 10.80 14.14 10.57
CA VAL A 172 11.43 14.95 11.62
C VAL A 172 10.83 16.36 11.65
N LYS A 173 10.51 16.86 12.84
CA LYS A 173 9.83 18.15 13.07
C LYS A 173 10.60 19.38 12.57
N CYS A 174 11.88 19.26 12.20
CA CYS A 174 12.77 20.41 12.03
C CYS A 174 13.58 20.46 10.72
N CYS A 175 13.47 19.51 9.78
CA CYS A 175 14.28 19.56 8.56
C CYS A 175 13.51 19.22 7.28
N SER A 176 13.70 20.08 6.29
CA SER A 176 13.33 19.93 4.88
C SER A 176 14.29 18.95 4.20
N CYS A 177 13.98 17.66 4.18
CA CYS A 177 14.63 16.71 3.29
C CYS A 177 13.60 16.15 2.31
N LEU A 178 13.94 16.24 1.03
CA LEU A 178 13.27 15.56 -0.08
C LEU A 178 13.50 14.05 0.07
N TRP A 179 12.46 13.28 -0.22
CA TRP A 179 12.43 11.81 -0.21
C TRP A 179 12.56 11.17 1.18
N HIS A 180 11.37 10.91 1.73
CA HIS A 180 11.13 10.02 2.84
C HIS A 180 10.52 8.74 2.24
N ILE A 181 11.23 7.62 2.37
CA ILE A 181 10.67 6.30 2.06
C ILE A 181 9.82 5.84 3.24
#